data_AF-A0AA40SAD8-F1
#
_entry.id   AF-A0AA40SAD8-F1
#
_cell.length_a   1.000
_cell.length_b   1.000
_cell.length_c   1.000
_cell.angle_alpha   90.00
_cell.angle_beta   90.00
_cell.angle_gamma   90.00
#
_symmetry.space_group_name_H-M   'P 1'
#
loop_
_entity.id
_entity.type
_entity.pdbx_description
1 polymer ?
#
loop_
_entity_poly.entity_id
_entity_poly.type
_entity_poly.pdbx_seq_one_letter_code
_entity_poly.pdbx_strand_id
1 'polypeptide(L)'
;MRQTTTQASVQPYPAGTLWTFRSLKSRHEQTEELALSWLPGRSSHLTDSHLPEETPATALWQKWLKEANHYHEQWPDLFRPGEVHLAWKVITAPPATHGIIEGAPYTRDERRMRAETHTDDLRETFLTWYTHPVHAESGERLNWLRLPVADRGWNDDRADPGGFVQEATGWKPSPLQLAMDVVQVARGSGLWTVDLALMSGELDPGEQYDVVGKLTTDIGSVDDEEFEALYAKLDAHHQSEVDESIDDFADNAVGDPSWRG
;
A
#
# COMPACT_ATOMS: atom_id res chain seq x y z
N MET A 1 6.94 -20.65 -36.24
CA MET A 1 7.61 -20.92 -34.94
C MET A 1 7.67 -19.62 -34.17
N ARG A 2 6.86 -19.44 -33.11
CA ARG A 2 6.99 -18.30 -32.21
C ARG A 2 8.09 -18.62 -31.21
N GLN A 3 9.15 -17.81 -31.18
CA GLN A 3 10.17 -17.90 -30.14
C GLN A 3 9.53 -17.40 -28.84
N THR A 4 9.36 -18.29 -27.88
CA THR A 4 9.09 -17.94 -26.49
C THR A 4 10.35 -17.34 -25.91
N THR A 5 10.45 -16.01 -25.95
CA THR A 5 11.46 -15.27 -25.17
C THR A 5 11.16 -15.55 -23.70
N THR A 6 11.98 -16.39 -23.07
CA THR A 6 11.92 -16.58 -21.62
C THR A 6 12.36 -15.26 -21.00
N GLN A 7 11.39 -14.50 -20.48
CA GLN A 7 11.65 -13.25 -19.79
C GLN A 7 12.42 -13.63 -18.52
N ALA A 8 13.72 -13.41 -18.50
CA ALA A 8 14.55 -13.70 -17.34
C ALA A 8 14.05 -12.84 -16.18
N SER A 9 13.47 -13.47 -15.16
CA SER A 9 13.06 -12.78 -13.94
C SER A 9 14.31 -12.17 -13.29
N VAL A 10 14.29 -10.86 -13.06
CA VAL A 10 15.35 -10.17 -12.34
C VAL A 10 15.24 -10.58 -10.86
N GLN A 11 16.11 -11.49 -10.42
CA GLN A 11 16.11 -12.00 -9.06
C GLN A 11 16.87 -11.05 -8.12
N PRO A 12 16.40 -10.87 -6.86
CA PRO A 12 17.15 -10.17 -5.84
C PRO A 12 18.56 -10.74 -5.64
N TYR A 13 19.47 -9.93 -5.12
CA TYR A 13 20.76 -10.45 -4.66
C TYR A 13 20.57 -11.41 -3.48
N PRO A 14 21.38 -12.47 -3.37
CA PRO A 14 21.37 -13.35 -2.20
C PRO A 14 21.72 -12.59 -0.91
N ALA A 15 21.22 -13.07 0.22
CA ALA A 15 21.66 -12.60 1.54
C ALA A 15 23.18 -12.80 1.71
N GLY A 16 23.83 -11.87 2.40
CA GLY A 16 25.29 -11.83 2.57
C GLY A 16 26.04 -11.23 1.38
N THR A 17 25.36 -10.70 0.36
CA THR A 17 26.03 -10.04 -0.77
C THR A 17 26.67 -8.72 -0.31
N LEU A 18 28.00 -8.66 -0.33
CA LEU A 18 28.77 -7.52 0.15
C LEU A 18 29.08 -6.51 -0.96
N TRP A 19 28.95 -5.24 -0.61
CA TRP A 19 29.19 -4.11 -1.49
C TRP A 19 30.23 -3.16 -0.91
N THR A 20 31.27 -2.88 -1.69
CA THR A 20 32.32 -1.92 -1.34
C THR A 20 32.00 -0.56 -1.93
N PHE A 21 32.10 0.48 -1.11
CA PHE A 21 31.92 1.86 -1.53
C PHE A 21 32.63 2.80 -0.56
N ARG A 22 32.77 4.06 -0.98
CA ARG A 22 33.59 5.04 -0.28
C ARG A 22 32.83 6.33 -0.04
N SER A 23 32.94 6.88 1.17
CA SER A 23 32.45 8.22 1.47
C SER A 23 33.14 9.25 0.58
N LEU A 24 32.36 10.10 -0.09
CA LEU A 24 32.90 11.17 -0.92
C LEU A 24 33.59 12.25 -0.08
N LYS A 25 33.13 12.46 1.16
CA LYS A 25 33.66 13.47 2.10
C LYS A 25 34.91 12.98 2.83
N SER A 26 34.82 11.85 3.54
CA SER A 26 35.95 11.36 4.36
C SER A 26 36.93 10.49 3.60
N ARG A 27 36.56 10.01 2.40
CA ARG A 27 37.30 9.00 1.63
C ARG A 27 37.42 7.65 2.34
N HIS A 28 36.73 7.44 3.46
CA HIS A 28 36.67 6.16 4.14
C HIS A 28 35.94 5.13 3.27
N GLU A 29 36.56 3.97 3.08
CA GLU A 29 36.00 2.84 2.36
C GLU A 29 35.42 1.84 3.36
N GLN A 30 34.26 1.30 3.00
CA GLN A 30 33.51 0.35 3.81
C GLN A 30 32.89 -0.70 2.90
N THR A 31 32.73 -1.90 3.44
CA THR A 31 32.18 -3.06 2.73
C THR A 31 31.07 -3.64 3.57
N GLU A 32 29.84 -3.52 3.08
CA GLU A 32 28.63 -3.79 3.85
C GLU A 32 27.63 -4.58 3.02
N GLU A 33 26.77 -5.34 3.69
CA GLU A 33 25.54 -5.84 3.07
C GLU A 33 24.51 -4.71 3.03
N LEU A 34 23.91 -4.48 1.86
CA LEU A 34 22.95 -3.40 1.64
C LEU A 34 21.55 -3.95 1.39
N ALA A 35 20.55 -3.23 1.89
CA ALA A 35 19.13 -3.52 1.66
C ALA A 35 18.35 -2.21 1.39
N LEU A 36 17.11 -2.35 0.94
CA LEU A 36 16.16 -1.26 0.76
C LEU A 36 15.11 -1.25 1.87
N SER A 37 14.86 -0.09 2.46
CA SER A 37 13.80 0.13 3.44
C SER A 37 12.78 1.12 2.88
N TRP A 38 11.48 0.82 2.97
CA TRP A 38 10.41 1.58 2.32
C TRP A 38 9.49 2.24 3.34
N LEU A 39 9.28 3.55 3.34
CA LEU A 39 8.36 4.21 4.27
C LEU A 39 7.10 4.65 3.51
N PRO A 40 5.88 4.31 3.95
CA PRO A 40 4.70 4.98 3.44
C PRO A 40 4.82 6.46 3.82
N GLY A 41 4.74 7.38 2.86
CA GLY A 41 5.17 8.77 2.99
C GLY A 41 4.54 9.52 4.17
N ARG A 42 3.57 10.39 3.90
CA ARG A 42 2.92 11.18 4.96
C ARG A 42 2.04 10.34 5.89
N SER A 43 1.64 9.15 5.45
CA SER A 43 0.85 8.17 6.21
C SER A 43 1.65 7.31 7.21
N SER A 44 2.98 7.47 7.29
CA SER A 44 3.81 6.71 8.24
C SER A 44 3.37 6.86 9.70
N HIS A 45 2.87 8.03 10.08
CA HIS A 45 2.46 8.31 11.46
C HIS A 45 1.26 7.48 11.95
N LEU A 46 0.42 6.96 11.03
CA LEU A 46 -0.74 6.15 11.40
C LEU A 46 -0.34 4.81 12.04
N THR A 47 0.79 4.23 11.62
CA THR A 47 1.25 2.94 12.17
C THR A 47 2.07 3.09 13.45
N ASP A 48 2.71 4.25 13.65
CA ASP A 48 3.58 4.49 14.81
C ASP A 48 2.79 4.63 16.13
N SER A 49 1.46 4.69 16.07
CA SER A 49 0.58 5.00 17.20
C SER A 49 -0.33 3.85 17.63
N HIS A 50 -0.21 2.65 17.02
CA HIS A 50 -1.11 1.54 17.26
C HIS A 50 -0.38 0.20 17.26
N LEU A 51 -0.61 -0.64 18.28
CA LEU A 51 -0.22 -2.05 18.32
C LEU A 51 -1.38 -2.97 17.88
N PRO A 52 -1.10 -4.24 17.50
CA PRO A 52 -2.14 -5.18 17.06
C PRO A 52 -3.27 -5.40 18.05
N GLU A 53 -2.97 -5.42 19.35
CA GLU A 53 -3.96 -5.56 20.41
C GLU A 53 -4.80 -4.31 20.65
N GLU A 54 -4.38 -3.14 20.17
CA GLU A 54 -5.05 -1.86 20.41
C GLU A 54 -6.05 -1.51 19.31
N THR A 55 -5.78 -1.89 18.07
CA THR A 55 -6.69 -1.60 16.94
C THR A 55 -6.68 -2.75 15.94
N PRO A 56 -7.86 -3.32 15.60
CA PRO A 56 -7.96 -4.34 14.57
C PRO A 56 -7.40 -3.86 13.23
N ALA A 57 -6.83 -4.79 12.47
CA ALA A 57 -6.25 -4.50 11.16
C ALA A 57 -7.23 -3.80 10.20
N THR A 58 -8.49 -4.24 10.17
CA THR A 58 -9.54 -3.64 9.31
C THR A 58 -9.79 -2.17 9.66
N ALA A 59 -9.84 -1.81 10.94
CA ALA A 59 -10.03 -0.44 11.40
C ALA A 59 -8.81 0.45 11.09
N LEU A 60 -7.58 -0.07 11.19
CA LEU A 60 -6.38 0.64 10.74
C LEU A 60 -6.38 0.84 9.23
N TRP A 61 -6.84 -0.16 8.47
CA TRP A 61 -6.93 -0.08 7.02
C TRP A 61 -7.91 1.00 6.55
N GLN A 62 -9.08 1.11 7.21
CA GLN A 62 -10.05 2.18 6.97
C GLN A 62 -9.43 3.57 7.21
N LYS A 63 -8.67 3.75 8.31
CA LYS A 63 -7.95 5.00 8.58
C LYS A 63 -6.95 5.35 7.46
N TRP A 64 -6.22 4.35 6.96
CA TRP A 64 -5.28 4.51 5.85
C TRP A 64 -5.96 4.91 4.55
N LEU A 65 -7.06 4.24 4.18
CA LEU A 65 -7.81 4.59 2.97
C LEU A 65 -8.40 5.99 3.07
N LYS A 66 -8.91 6.38 4.26
CA LYS A 66 -9.38 7.75 4.51
C LYS A 66 -8.28 8.78 4.25
N GLU A 67 -7.09 8.53 4.77
CA GLU A 67 -5.96 9.44 4.60
C GLU A 67 -5.49 9.50 3.14
N ALA A 68 -5.41 8.36 2.46
CA ALA A 68 -5.05 8.30 1.04
C ALA A 68 -6.05 9.09 0.17
N ASN A 69 -7.36 8.94 0.42
CA ASN A 69 -8.38 9.72 -0.27
C ASN A 69 -8.32 11.20 0.08
N HIS A 70 -8.03 11.55 1.34
CA HIS A 70 -7.82 12.93 1.72
C HIS A 70 -6.66 13.59 0.95
N TYR A 71 -5.58 12.85 0.69
CA TYR A 71 -4.49 13.34 -0.16
C TYR A 71 -4.91 13.53 -1.62
N HIS A 72 -5.72 12.62 -2.16
CA HIS A 72 -6.32 12.79 -3.48
C HIS A 72 -7.23 14.04 -3.54
N GLU A 73 -8.07 14.27 -2.54
CA GLU A 73 -8.94 15.46 -2.47
C GLU A 73 -8.15 16.77 -2.42
N GLN A 74 -7.08 16.81 -1.60
CA GLN A 74 -6.24 18.00 -1.51
C GLN A 74 -5.40 18.23 -2.77
N TRP A 75 -4.91 17.16 -3.39
CA TRP A 75 -3.96 17.21 -4.49
C TRP A 75 -4.27 16.16 -5.58
N PRO A 76 -5.38 16.33 -6.32
CA PRO A 76 -5.88 15.32 -7.26
C PRO A 76 -4.95 15.10 -8.47
N ASP A 77 -4.12 16.09 -8.80
CA ASP A 77 -3.10 15.98 -9.86
C ASP A 77 -1.89 15.13 -9.44
N LEU A 78 -1.71 14.90 -8.13
CA LEU A 78 -0.51 14.27 -7.56
C LEU A 78 -0.79 12.87 -7.01
N PHE A 79 -1.99 12.65 -6.48
CA PHE A 79 -2.41 11.37 -5.91
C PHE A 79 -3.64 10.84 -6.64
N ARG A 80 -3.67 9.53 -6.88
CA ARG A 80 -4.89 8.83 -7.28
C ARG A 80 -5.73 8.47 -6.04
N PRO A 81 -7.05 8.21 -6.17
CA PRO A 81 -7.83 7.65 -5.08
C PRO A 81 -7.16 6.39 -4.51
N GLY A 82 -7.07 6.28 -3.19
CA GLY A 82 -6.41 5.16 -2.49
C GLY A 82 -4.89 5.07 -2.66
N GLU A 83 -4.22 6.03 -3.31
CA GLU A 83 -2.78 5.98 -3.56
C GLU A 83 -1.97 6.54 -2.38
N VAL A 84 -0.96 5.79 -1.93
CA VAL A 84 0.02 6.21 -0.92
C VAL A 84 1.42 6.15 -1.53
N HIS A 85 2.11 7.29 -1.59
CA HIS A 85 3.48 7.35 -2.10
C HIS A 85 4.47 6.72 -1.11
N LEU A 86 5.47 6.02 -1.63
CA LEU A 86 6.50 5.33 -0.86
C LEU A 86 7.81 6.12 -0.94
N ALA A 87 8.43 6.39 0.21
CA ALA A 87 9.82 6.82 0.29
C ALA A 87 10.73 5.60 0.43
N TRP A 88 11.97 5.71 -0.02
CA TRP A 88 12.93 4.61 0.02
C TRP A 88 14.24 5.07 0.62
N LYS A 89 14.84 4.19 1.42
CA LYS A 89 16.18 4.35 1.97
C LYS A 89 17.03 3.14 1.63
N VAL A 90 18.31 3.38 1.36
CA VAL A 90 19.34 2.35 1.37
C VAL A 90 19.82 2.22 2.80
N ILE A 91 19.78 1.00 3.32
CA ILE A 91 20.23 0.69 4.66
C ILE A 91 21.33 -0.38 4.64
N THR A 92 22.17 -0.41 5.67
CA THR A 92 22.92 -1.64 5.99
C THR A 92 21.93 -2.71 6.43
N ALA A 93 22.07 -3.93 5.91
CA ALA A 93 21.14 -5.01 6.22
C ALA A 93 21.18 -5.35 7.74
N PRO A 94 20.02 -5.61 8.37
CA PRO A 94 19.96 -6.09 9.75
C PRO A 94 20.81 -7.35 9.96
N PRO A 95 21.42 -7.56 11.14
CA PRO A 95 21.18 -6.86 12.41
C PRO A 95 22.19 -5.74 12.73
N ALA A 96 22.79 -5.10 11.71
CA ALA A 96 23.81 -4.08 11.95
C ALA A 96 23.34 -3.00 12.95
N THR A 97 24.09 -2.83 14.05
CA THR A 97 23.78 -1.88 15.14
C THR A 97 24.17 -0.44 14.82
N HIS A 98 25.10 -0.26 13.88
CA HIS A 98 25.46 1.00 13.27
C HIS A 98 25.53 0.75 11.78
N GLY A 99 24.93 1.62 10.98
CA GLY A 99 24.81 1.38 9.56
C GLY A 99 24.41 2.63 8.80
N ILE A 100 24.37 2.47 7.49
CA ILE A 100 23.98 3.53 6.58
C ILE A 100 22.46 3.62 6.61
N ILE A 101 21.95 4.85 6.58
CA ILE A 101 20.53 5.14 6.41
C ILE A 101 20.47 6.38 5.53
N GLU A 102 20.31 6.18 4.22
CA GLU A 102 20.33 7.29 3.24
C GLU A 102 19.18 7.15 2.25
N GLY A 103 18.72 8.25 1.66
CA GLY A 103 17.71 8.18 0.59
C GLY A 103 18.14 7.25 -0.55
N ALA A 104 17.24 6.40 -1.04
CA ALA A 104 17.55 5.55 -2.18
C ALA A 104 17.66 6.39 -3.47
N PRO A 105 18.59 6.06 -4.38
CA PRO A 105 18.68 6.75 -5.65
C PRO A 105 17.50 6.36 -6.55
N TYR A 106 17.20 7.23 -7.52
CA TYR A 106 16.20 7.01 -8.57
C TYR A 106 14.75 6.80 -8.09
N THR A 107 14.43 7.22 -6.87
CA THR A 107 13.06 7.19 -6.34
C THR A 107 12.35 8.54 -6.41
N ARG A 108 12.85 9.45 -7.25
CA ARG A 108 12.28 10.78 -7.42
C ARG A 108 11.00 10.66 -8.24
N ASP A 109 9.87 10.90 -7.58
CA ASP A 109 8.60 11.19 -8.23
C ASP A 109 8.46 12.71 -8.39
N GLU A 110 8.32 13.18 -9.63
CA GLU A 110 8.14 14.60 -9.93
C GLU A 110 6.84 15.16 -9.34
N ARG A 111 5.81 14.32 -9.16
CA ARG A 111 4.56 14.71 -8.48
C ARG A 111 4.84 15.10 -7.03
N ARG A 112 5.69 14.31 -6.37
CA ARG A 112 6.06 14.49 -4.96
C ARG A 112 6.87 15.77 -4.74
N MET A 113 7.71 16.16 -5.71
CA MET A 113 8.49 17.42 -5.64
C MET A 113 7.62 18.68 -5.73
N ARG A 114 6.40 18.61 -6.29
CA ARG A 114 5.47 19.76 -6.32
C ARG A 114 4.71 19.95 -5.01
N ALA A 115 4.43 18.86 -4.29
CA ALA A 115 3.75 18.89 -2.99
C ALA A 115 4.69 19.19 -1.81
N GLU A 116 5.96 18.79 -1.88
CA GLU A 116 6.91 18.89 -0.77
C GLU A 116 7.91 20.03 -1.01
N THR A 117 7.54 21.25 -0.60
CA THR A 117 8.41 22.43 -0.71
C THR A 117 9.48 22.53 0.38
N HIS A 118 9.49 21.68 1.42
CA HIS A 118 10.23 21.98 2.67
C HIS A 118 10.99 20.86 3.41
N THR A 119 11.25 19.69 2.81
CA THR A 119 12.11 18.67 3.46
C THR A 119 13.34 18.34 2.60
N ASP A 120 14.52 18.74 3.08
CA ASP A 120 15.83 18.45 2.45
C ASP A 120 16.09 16.94 2.28
N ASP A 121 15.43 16.10 3.08
CA ASP A 121 15.56 14.63 3.09
C ASP A 121 15.22 13.94 1.75
N LEU A 122 14.51 14.61 0.83
CA LEU A 122 14.22 14.06 -0.52
C LEU A 122 15.29 14.40 -1.57
N ARG A 123 16.20 15.33 -1.28
CA ARG A 123 17.21 15.77 -2.26
C ARG A 123 18.45 14.90 -2.23
N GLU A 124 18.85 14.51 -1.03
CA GLU A 124 20.06 13.75 -0.79
C GLU A 124 19.77 12.25 -0.86
N THR A 125 20.63 11.55 -1.58
CA THR A 125 20.53 10.10 -1.75
C THR A 125 21.85 9.48 -1.34
N PHE A 126 21.91 8.16 -1.27
CA PHE A 126 23.15 7.42 -1.08
C PHE A 126 24.29 7.92 -1.99
N LEU A 127 23.98 8.24 -3.26
CA LEU A 127 24.96 8.71 -4.25
C LEU A 127 25.39 10.18 -4.05
N THR A 128 24.71 10.93 -3.20
CA THR A 128 25.15 12.26 -2.75
C THR A 128 26.37 12.13 -1.83
N TRP A 129 26.40 11.09 -1.01
CA TRP A 129 27.38 10.93 0.07
C TRP A 129 28.46 9.89 -0.22
N TYR A 130 28.15 8.89 -1.05
CA TYR A 130 29.00 7.74 -1.32
C TYR A 130 29.20 7.51 -2.81
N THR A 131 30.28 6.83 -3.17
CA THR A 131 30.46 6.30 -4.53
C THR A 131 29.41 5.22 -4.83
N HIS A 132 29.18 4.95 -6.11
CA HIS A 132 28.35 3.81 -6.53
C HIS A 132 28.95 2.51 -5.96
N PRO A 133 28.18 1.67 -5.25
CA PRO A 133 28.69 0.42 -4.69
C PRO A 133 29.08 -0.59 -5.76
N VAL A 134 30.17 -1.32 -5.50
CA VAL A 134 30.65 -2.42 -6.34
C VAL A 134 30.66 -3.71 -5.54
N HIS A 135 30.31 -4.81 -6.19
CA HIS A 135 30.29 -6.13 -5.57
C HIS A 135 31.71 -6.49 -5.13
N ALA A 136 31.87 -6.86 -3.86
CA ALA A 136 33.19 -6.99 -3.24
C ALA A 136 34.11 -8.00 -3.95
N GLU A 137 33.54 -9.06 -4.55
CA GLU A 137 34.31 -10.11 -5.24
C GLU A 137 34.41 -9.89 -6.76
N SER A 138 33.31 -9.52 -7.41
CA SER A 138 33.23 -9.48 -8.88
C SER A 138 33.54 -8.11 -9.47
N GLY A 139 33.49 -7.04 -8.66
CA GLY A 139 33.61 -5.65 -9.11
C GLY A 139 32.41 -5.15 -9.91
N GLU A 140 31.34 -5.93 -10.04
CA GLU A 140 30.11 -5.51 -10.71
C GLU A 140 29.46 -4.34 -9.97
N ARG A 141 28.95 -3.34 -10.70
CA ARG A 141 28.22 -2.23 -10.08
C ARG A 141 26.86 -2.70 -9.57
N LEU A 142 26.46 -2.18 -8.41
CA LEU A 142 25.16 -2.47 -7.83
C LEU A 142 24.01 -2.05 -8.75
N ASN A 143 23.12 -3.00 -9.04
CA ASN A 143 21.78 -2.73 -9.56
C ASN A 143 20.78 -2.55 -8.41
N TRP A 144 20.31 -1.33 -8.20
CA TRP A 144 19.39 -0.98 -7.10
C TRP A 144 18.06 -1.75 -7.12
N LEU A 145 17.55 -2.12 -8.29
CA LEU A 145 16.30 -2.90 -8.43
C LEU A 145 16.42 -4.36 -7.99
N ARG A 146 17.64 -4.81 -7.67
CA ARG A 146 17.93 -6.16 -7.18
C ARG A 146 18.27 -6.19 -5.70
N LEU A 147 18.37 -5.03 -5.05
CA LEU A 147 18.58 -5.02 -3.60
C LEU A 147 17.39 -5.69 -2.91
N PRO A 148 17.63 -6.53 -1.89
CA PRO A 148 16.55 -7.06 -1.07
C PRO A 148 15.83 -5.91 -0.37
N VAL A 149 14.50 -5.96 -0.38
CA VAL A 149 13.67 -5.07 0.44
C VAL A 149 13.64 -5.66 1.85
N ALA A 150 13.91 -4.85 2.88
CA ALA A 150 13.91 -5.27 4.27
C ALA A 150 12.48 -5.61 4.74
N ASP A 151 12.36 -6.65 5.56
CA ASP A 151 11.10 -6.99 6.23
C ASP A 151 10.82 -6.03 7.38
N ARG A 152 9.55 -5.68 7.53
CA ARG A 152 9.04 -4.82 8.60
C ARG A 152 8.12 -5.60 9.52
N GLY A 153 8.17 -5.27 10.80
CA GLY A 153 7.34 -5.90 11.83
C GLY A 153 6.33 -4.93 12.45
N TRP A 154 5.20 -5.49 12.86
CA TRP A 154 4.17 -4.85 13.66
C TRP A 154 3.65 -5.85 14.69
N ASN A 155 4.39 -5.98 15.79
CA ASN A 155 4.18 -6.90 16.90
C ASN A 155 4.89 -6.37 18.16
N ASP A 156 4.77 -7.10 19.27
CA ASP A 156 5.34 -6.72 20.58
C ASP A 156 6.84 -6.42 20.54
N ASP A 157 7.59 -7.02 19.62
CA ASP A 157 9.04 -6.86 19.50
C ASP A 157 9.44 -5.77 18.49
N ARG A 158 8.56 -5.40 17.55
CA ARG A 158 8.84 -4.45 16.45
C ARG A 158 7.60 -3.64 16.06
N ALA A 159 7.73 -2.32 16.09
CA ALA A 159 6.73 -1.37 15.59
C ALA A 159 7.34 -0.50 14.47
N ASP A 160 7.74 -1.14 13.36
CA ASP A 160 8.29 -0.40 12.23
C ASP A 160 7.18 0.38 11.53
N PRO A 161 7.42 1.63 11.07
CA PRO A 161 6.44 2.33 10.24
C PRO A 161 6.06 1.46 9.03
N GLY A 162 4.78 1.36 8.67
CA GLY A 162 4.35 0.47 7.57
C GLY A 162 4.53 -1.05 7.81
N GLY A 163 5.05 -1.49 8.96
CA GLY A 163 5.12 -2.91 9.32
C GLY A 163 3.74 -3.56 9.40
N PHE A 164 2.73 -2.79 9.86
CA PHE A 164 1.33 -3.20 9.87
C PHE A 164 0.86 -3.69 8.51
N VAL A 165 1.21 -2.96 7.44
CA VAL A 165 0.83 -3.34 6.08
C VAL A 165 1.38 -4.71 5.75
N GLN A 166 2.68 -4.94 6.00
CA GLN A 166 3.32 -6.20 5.66
C GLN A 166 2.76 -7.37 6.49
N GLU A 167 2.56 -7.20 7.79
CA GLU A 167 2.04 -8.25 8.67
C GLU A 167 0.56 -8.56 8.39
N ALA A 168 -0.27 -7.53 8.22
CA ALA A 168 -1.72 -7.72 8.05
C ALA A 168 -2.10 -8.22 6.65
N THR A 169 -1.27 -7.96 5.64
CA THR A 169 -1.63 -8.25 4.23
C THR A 169 -0.70 -9.22 3.54
N GLY A 170 0.48 -9.50 4.11
CA GLY A 170 1.57 -10.18 3.42
C GLY A 170 2.17 -9.40 2.25
N TRP A 171 1.67 -8.19 1.97
CA TRP A 171 2.14 -7.37 0.87
C TRP A 171 3.48 -6.72 1.19
N LYS A 172 4.35 -6.69 0.19
CA LYS A 172 5.65 -6.04 0.25
C LYS A 172 5.92 -5.35 -1.08
N PRO A 173 6.39 -4.10 -1.09
CA PRO A 173 6.63 -3.41 -2.35
C PRO A 173 7.78 -4.04 -3.10
N SER A 174 7.70 -3.99 -4.43
CA SER A 174 8.87 -4.27 -5.27
C SER A 174 9.95 -3.20 -5.05
N PRO A 175 11.25 -3.52 -5.22
CA PRO A 175 12.33 -2.55 -5.09
C PRO A 175 12.05 -1.24 -5.84
N LEU A 176 12.07 -0.13 -5.11
CA LEU A 176 11.86 1.23 -5.63
C LEU A 176 10.47 1.50 -6.23
N GLN A 177 9.46 0.68 -5.91
CA GLN A 177 8.07 0.97 -6.24
C GLN A 177 7.65 2.32 -5.65
N LEU A 178 7.09 3.22 -6.45
CA LEU A 178 6.87 4.61 -6.04
C LEU A 178 5.62 4.81 -5.19
N ALA A 179 4.61 3.95 -5.33
CA ALA A 179 3.34 4.09 -4.64
C ALA A 179 2.70 2.72 -4.37
N MET A 180 1.86 2.69 -3.36
CA MET A 180 0.96 1.59 -3.02
C MET A 180 -0.47 2.02 -3.30
N ASP A 181 -1.29 1.10 -3.80
CA ASP A 181 -2.74 1.26 -3.89
C ASP A 181 -3.39 0.51 -2.72
N VAL A 182 -3.92 1.27 -1.76
CA VAL A 182 -4.50 0.75 -0.51
C VAL A 182 -5.71 -0.15 -0.80
N VAL A 183 -6.49 0.17 -1.83
CA VAL A 183 -7.67 -0.60 -2.23
C VAL A 183 -7.24 -1.93 -2.82
N GLN A 184 -6.28 -1.92 -3.76
CA GLN A 184 -5.80 -3.16 -4.36
C GLN A 184 -5.13 -4.09 -3.35
N VAL A 185 -4.36 -3.54 -2.40
CA VAL A 185 -3.75 -4.34 -1.34
C VAL A 185 -4.83 -4.93 -0.42
N ALA A 186 -5.89 -4.19 -0.08
CA ALA A 186 -7.01 -4.72 0.70
C ALA A 186 -7.67 -5.91 0.01
N ARG A 187 -8.01 -5.74 -1.29
CA ARG A 187 -8.64 -6.76 -2.13
C ARG A 187 -7.76 -8.01 -2.22
N GLY A 188 -6.45 -7.84 -2.41
CA GLY A 188 -5.51 -8.94 -2.53
C GLY A 188 -5.19 -9.69 -1.23
N SER A 189 -5.57 -9.15 -0.07
CA SER A 189 -5.21 -9.70 1.24
C SER A 189 -6.38 -10.23 2.07
N GLY A 190 -7.61 -10.06 1.60
CA GLY A 190 -8.81 -10.42 2.36
C GLY A 190 -9.15 -9.44 3.49
N LEU A 191 -8.49 -8.28 3.54
CA LEU A 191 -8.90 -7.17 4.42
C LEU A 191 -10.04 -6.33 3.82
N TRP A 192 -10.51 -6.67 2.63
CA TRP A 192 -11.63 -6.00 1.99
C TRP A 192 -12.92 -6.16 2.81
N THR A 193 -13.66 -5.05 2.96
CA THR A 193 -14.93 -5.00 3.71
C THR A 193 -15.88 -4.03 3.01
N VAL A 194 -17.18 -4.14 3.29
CA VAL A 194 -18.18 -3.22 2.72
C VAL A 194 -17.96 -1.77 3.19
N ASP A 195 -17.44 -1.56 4.40
CA ASP A 195 -17.06 -0.23 4.87
C ASP A 195 -15.93 0.37 4.01
N LEU A 196 -14.99 -0.46 3.55
CA LEU A 196 -13.96 -0.02 2.59
C LEU A 196 -14.59 0.24 1.21
N ALA A 197 -15.63 -0.49 0.83
CA ALA A 197 -16.37 -0.29 -0.41
C ALA A 197 -17.06 1.08 -0.45
N LEU A 198 -17.61 1.55 0.68
CA LEU A 198 -18.14 2.93 0.81
C LEU A 198 -17.06 3.97 0.51
N MET A 199 -15.83 3.71 0.98
CA MET A 199 -14.71 4.63 0.88
C MET A 199 -13.92 4.50 -0.43
N SER A 200 -14.11 3.41 -1.18
CA SER A 200 -13.41 3.18 -2.44
C SER A 200 -14.05 3.96 -3.60
N GLY A 201 -13.43 3.89 -4.77
CA GLY A 201 -14.06 4.31 -6.02
C GLY A 201 -15.07 3.27 -6.51
N GLU A 202 -14.91 2.85 -7.76
CA GLU A 202 -15.72 1.83 -8.40
C GLU A 202 -15.53 0.44 -7.75
N LEU A 203 -16.63 -0.30 -7.66
CA LEU A 203 -16.66 -1.69 -7.21
C LEU A 203 -16.33 -2.62 -8.38
N ASP A 204 -15.57 -3.67 -8.12
CA ASP A 204 -15.39 -4.76 -9.08
C ASP A 204 -16.59 -5.71 -9.10
N PRO A 205 -16.71 -6.60 -10.11
CA PRO A 205 -17.88 -7.48 -10.23
C PRO A 205 -18.13 -8.41 -9.03
N GLY A 206 -17.09 -8.83 -8.30
CA GLY A 206 -17.28 -9.65 -7.10
C GLY A 206 -17.83 -8.82 -5.94
N GLU A 207 -17.34 -7.59 -5.81
CA GLU A 207 -17.75 -6.65 -4.77
C GLU A 207 -19.19 -6.16 -4.94
N GLN A 208 -19.66 -6.06 -6.19
CA GLN A 208 -21.06 -5.78 -6.50
C GLN A 208 -21.97 -6.82 -5.82
N TYR A 209 -21.66 -8.12 -5.94
CA TYR A 209 -22.43 -9.18 -5.27
C TYR A 209 -22.31 -9.13 -3.74
N ASP A 210 -21.14 -8.81 -3.19
CA ASP A 210 -20.98 -8.67 -1.74
C ASP A 210 -21.84 -7.52 -1.18
N VAL A 211 -21.91 -6.40 -1.91
CA VAL A 211 -22.75 -5.25 -1.56
C VAL A 211 -24.24 -5.58 -1.70
N VAL A 212 -24.66 -6.23 -2.79
CA VAL A 212 -26.04 -6.73 -2.94
C VAL A 212 -26.40 -7.64 -1.76
N GLY A 213 -25.52 -8.59 -1.41
CA GLY A 213 -25.72 -9.50 -0.28
C GLY A 213 -25.94 -8.76 1.04
N LYS A 214 -25.14 -7.72 1.31
CA LYS A 214 -25.34 -6.86 2.50
C LYS A 214 -26.68 -6.12 2.45
N LEU A 215 -26.96 -5.41 1.36
CA LEU A 215 -28.17 -4.59 1.25
C LEU A 215 -29.46 -5.41 1.32
N THR A 216 -29.43 -6.67 0.87
CA THR A 216 -30.58 -7.58 0.88
C THR A 216 -30.72 -8.35 2.20
N THR A 217 -29.62 -8.80 2.81
CA THR A 217 -29.66 -9.59 4.05
C THR A 217 -29.86 -8.70 5.29
N ASP A 218 -29.23 -7.52 5.29
CA ASP A 218 -29.11 -6.65 6.47
C ASP A 218 -29.92 -5.36 6.33
N ILE A 219 -30.94 -5.34 5.45
CA ILE A 219 -31.75 -4.15 5.09
C ILE A 219 -32.33 -3.39 6.30
N GLY A 220 -32.64 -4.09 7.39
CA GLY A 220 -33.17 -3.47 8.61
C GLY A 220 -32.12 -2.89 9.55
N SER A 221 -30.83 -3.04 9.23
CA SER A 221 -29.70 -2.65 10.10
C SER A 221 -28.74 -1.65 9.44
N VAL A 222 -28.74 -1.58 8.12
CA VAL A 222 -28.06 -0.52 7.36
C VAL A 222 -28.91 0.74 7.46
N ASP A 223 -28.30 1.87 7.82
CA ASP A 223 -29.03 3.14 7.85
C ASP A 223 -29.28 3.67 6.43
N ASP A 224 -30.27 4.56 6.28
CA ASP A 224 -30.70 5.06 4.97
C ASP A 224 -29.55 5.74 4.20
N GLU A 225 -28.63 6.43 4.88
CA GLU A 225 -27.51 7.12 4.22
C GLU A 225 -26.48 6.11 3.70
N GLU A 226 -26.14 5.11 4.51
CA GLU A 226 -25.29 4.00 4.10
C GLU A 226 -25.91 3.20 2.95
N PHE A 227 -27.21 2.91 3.02
CA PHE A 227 -27.95 2.18 1.99
C PHE A 227 -27.85 2.89 0.65
N GLU A 228 -28.21 4.17 0.60
CA GLU A 228 -28.18 4.99 -0.61
C GLU A 228 -26.76 5.11 -1.18
N ALA A 229 -25.76 5.27 -0.32
CA ALA A 229 -24.36 5.37 -0.75
C ALA A 229 -23.84 4.06 -1.37
N LEU A 230 -24.18 2.91 -0.80
CA LEU A 230 -23.84 1.59 -1.34
C LEU A 230 -24.62 1.28 -2.62
N TYR A 231 -25.92 1.56 -2.63
CA TYR A 231 -26.79 1.34 -3.79
C TYR A 231 -26.34 2.18 -4.99
N ALA A 232 -25.94 3.43 -4.77
CA ALA A 232 -25.41 4.31 -5.82
C ALA A 232 -24.10 3.80 -6.46
N LYS A 233 -23.36 2.91 -5.78
CA LYS A 233 -22.15 2.27 -6.30
C LYS A 233 -22.44 1.02 -7.13
N LEU A 234 -23.66 0.47 -7.04
CA LEU A 234 -24.05 -0.69 -7.81
C LEU A 234 -24.29 -0.34 -9.28
N ASP A 235 -24.01 -1.28 -10.18
CA ASP A 235 -24.45 -1.15 -11.57
C ASP A 235 -25.96 -1.44 -11.71
N ALA A 236 -26.54 -1.10 -12.86
CA ALA A 236 -27.98 -1.24 -13.09
C ALA A 236 -28.50 -2.68 -12.95
N HIS A 237 -27.66 -3.69 -13.19
CA HIS A 237 -28.06 -5.08 -13.03
C HIS A 237 -28.18 -5.43 -11.54
N HIS A 238 -27.18 -5.08 -10.74
CA HIS A 238 -27.16 -5.36 -9.30
C HIS A 238 -28.15 -4.49 -8.52
N GLN A 239 -28.42 -3.26 -8.97
CA GLN A 239 -29.52 -2.43 -8.44
C GLN A 239 -30.87 -3.13 -8.59
N SER A 240 -31.14 -3.74 -9.76
CA SER A 240 -32.36 -4.51 -9.99
C SER A 240 -32.48 -5.71 -9.06
N GLU A 241 -31.38 -6.38 -8.72
CA GLU A 241 -31.40 -7.50 -7.78
C GLU A 241 -31.76 -7.04 -6.35
N VAL A 242 -31.25 -5.89 -5.92
CA VAL A 242 -31.63 -5.29 -4.63
C VAL A 242 -33.11 -4.92 -4.63
N ASP A 243 -33.60 -4.25 -5.68
CA ASP A 243 -35.00 -3.84 -5.79
C ASP A 243 -35.95 -5.06 -5.76
N GLU A 244 -35.63 -6.13 -6.49
CA GLU A 244 -36.39 -7.38 -6.48
C GLU A 244 -36.44 -8.00 -5.08
N SER A 245 -35.32 -8.02 -4.36
CA SER A 245 -35.26 -8.54 -3.00
C SER A 245 -36.05 -7.69 -2.00
N ILE A 246 -36.09 -6.36 -2.18
CA ILE A 246 -36.89 -5.44 -1.36
C ILE A 246 -38.38 -5.70 -1.56
N ASP A 247 -38.77 -5.85 -2.83
CA ASP A 247 -40.14 -6.15 -3.23
C ASP A 247 -40.61 -7.49 -2.64
N ASP A 248 -39.78 -8.54 -2.74
CA ASP A 248 -40.05 -9.85 -2.15
C ASP A 248 -40.16 -9.77 -0.62
N PHE A 249 -39.28 -9.00 0.03
CA PHE A 249 -39.34 -8.79 1.48
C PHE A 249 -40.64 -8.08 1.88
N ALA A 250 -41.02 -7.02 1.17
CA ALA A 250 -42.22 -6.25 1.45
C ALA A 250 -43.51 -7.08 1.25
N ASP A 251 -43.57 -7.88 0.18
CA ASP A 251 -44.70 -8.77 -0.08
C ASP A 251 -44.85 -9.84 1.01
N ASN A 252 -43.73 -10.39 1.51
CA ASN A 252 -43.72 -11.35 2.61
C ASN A 252 -44.05 -10.70 3.97
N ALA A 253 -43.61 -9.47 4.22
CA ALA A 253 -43.82 -8.77 5.49
C ALA A 253 -45.25 -8.24 5.63
N VAL A 254 -45.85 -7.73 4.55
CA VAL A 254 -47.20 -7.15 4.56
C VAL A 254 -48.28 -8.21 4.32
N GLY A 255 -47.95 -9.34 3.68
CA GLY A 255 -48.85 -10.48 3.49
C GLY A 255 -50.01 -10.25 2.50
N ASP A 256 -50.08 -9.07 1.87
CA ASP A 256 -51.09 -8.71 0.87
C ASP A 256 -50.53 -7.64 -0.08
N PRO A 257 -50.49 -7.87 -1.42
CA PRO A 257 -50.01 -6.91 -2.42
C PRO A 257 -50.85 -5.61 -2.55
N SER A 258 -51.97 -5.49 -1.85
CA SER A 258 -52.92 -4.38 -1.98
C SER A 258 -52.40 -3.01 -1.51
N TRP A 259 -51.20 -2.91 -0.92
CA TRP A 259 -50.60 -1.66 -0.46
C TRP A 259 -49.87 -0.85 -1.56
N ARG A 260 -49.59 -1.44 -2.73
CA ARG A 260 -48.89 -0.77 -3.85
C ARG A 260 -49.82 0.10 -4.73
N GLY A 261 -50.86 0.69 -4.11
CA GLY A 261 -51.88 1.50 -4.77
C GLY A 261 -51.39 2.86 -5.28
#